data_AF-A0A937ZBU6-F1
#
_entry.id   AF-A0A937ZBU6-F1
#
_cell.length_a   1.000
_cell.length_b   1.000
_cell.length_c   1.000
_cell.angle_alpha   90.00
_cell.angle_beta   90.00
_cell.angle_gamma   90.00
#
_symmetry.space_group_name_H-M   'P 1'
#
loop_
_entity.id
_entity.type
_entity.pdbx_description
1 polymer ?
#
loop_
_entity_poly.entity_id
_entity_poly.type
_entity_poly.pdbx_seq_one_letter_code
_entity_poly.pdbx_strand_id
1 'polypeptide(L)'
;MLVPALTLAASLSAVTQVSAQGGGLANPAALREQAPATYKARFDTSKGTFVIEVTRAWAPNGADRFFNLVKNGFYDNVRFFRVISGFMVQFGINGDPKISAQWREARIPDDPVKQSNQRGYITYAMAGPNTRTSQVFINFGDNAGLDRQGFSPFGRVISGMDVVDKLNAEYGEGAPRGRGPDQGRLQMEGNAYLQRDFGRMDFVRKATIER
;
A
#
# COMPACT_ATOMS: atom_id res chain seq x y z
N MET A 1 -37.96 26.30 -61.09
CA MET A 1 -36.56 26.34 -60.62
C MET A 1 -36.55 26.35 -59.10
N LEU A 2 -36.26 25.21 -58.48
CA LEU A 2 -36.03 25.07 -57.04
C LEU A 2 -35.19 23.80 -56.84
N VAL A 3 -34.01 23.95 -56.28
CA VAL A 3 -33.07 22.87 -55.91
C VAL A 3 -33.16 22.70 -54.40
N PRO A 4 -33.30 21.49 -53.83
CA PRO A 4 -33.03 21.26 -52.43
C PRO A 4 -31.59 20.75 -52.23
N ALA A 5 -30.93 21.34 -51.23
CA ALA A 5 -29.59 21.06 -50.79
C ALA A 5 -29.49 19.70 -50.06
N LEU A 6 -28.43 18.96 -50.36
CA LEU A 6 -28.07 17.70 -49.72
C LEU A 6 -27.10 18.00 -48.56
N THR A 7 -27.55 17.86 -47.31
CA THR A 7 -26.71 17.98 -46.11
C THR A 7 -26.07 16.64 -45.78
N LEU A 8 -24.73 16.60 -45.83
CA LEU A 8 -23.91 15.46 -45.46
C LEU A 8 -23.76 15.39 -43.93
N ALA A 9 -24.29 14.35 -43.28
CA ALA A 9 -24.11 14.12 -41.86
C ALA A 9 -22.74 13.46 -41.61
N ALA A 10 -21.86 14.16 -40.89
CA ALA A 10 -20.57 13.64 -40.45
C ALA A 10 -20.75 12.79 -39.17
N SER A 11 -20.46 11.50 -39.27
CA SER A 11 -20.38 10.58 -38.15
C SER A 11 -19.05 10.76 -37.40
N LEU A 12 -19.09 11.33 -36.19
CA LEU A 12 -17.95 11.32 -35.28
C LEU A 12 -17.87 9.98 -34.54
N SER A 13 -16.85 9.20 -34.86
CA SER A 13 -16.40 8.07 -34.03
C SER A 13 -15.84 8.60 -32.72
N ALA A 14 -16.51 8.30 -31.61
CA ALA A 14 -16.02 8.59 -30.27
C ALA A 14 -14.80 7.70 -29.97
N VAL A 15 -13.61 8.30 -29.93
CA VAL A 15 -12.41 7.67 -29.38
C VAL A 15 -12.55 7.68 -27.85
N THR A 16 -12.82 6.51 -27.28
CA THR A 16 -12.76 6.27 -25.84
C THR A 16 -11.35 6.58 -25.34
N GLN A 17 -11.17 7.68 -24.61
CA GLN A 17 -9.96 7.96 -23.86
C GLN A 17 -9.83 6.96 -22.70
N VAL A 18 -8.93 5.99 -22.83
CA VAL A 18 -8.40 5.24 -21.70
C VAL A 18 -7.58 6.22 -20.85
N SER A 19 -8.06 6.54 -19.66
CA SER A 19 -7.36 7.39 -18.71
C SER A 19 -6.07 6.69 -18.25
N ALA A 20 -4.91 7.26 -18.57
CA ALA A 20 -3.62 6.79 -18.07
C ALA A 20 -3.51 7.05 -16.55
N GLN A 21 -3.84 6.05 -15.74
CA GLN A 21 -3.68 6.02 -14.27
C GLN A 21 -2.20 5.84 -13.83
N GLY A 22 -1.25 6.46 -14.52
CA GLY A 22 0.20 6.23 -14.30
C GLY A 22 1.03 7.43 -13.86
N GLY A 23 0.48 8.66 -13.95
CA GLY A 23 1.27 9.88 -13.72
C GLY A 23 1.51 10.24 -12.25
N GLY A 24 0.56 9.92 -11.35
CA GLY A 24 0.61 10.37 -9.95
C GLY A 24 1.73 9.73 -9.12
N LEU A 25 1.95 8.43 -9.28
CA LEU A 25 2.94 7.69 -8.48
C LEU A 25 4.38 8.00 -8.84
N ALA A 26 4.64 8.56 -10.03
CA ALA A 26 5.99 8.97 -10.44
C ALA A 26 6.50 10.21 -9.70
N ASN A 27 5.63 10.96 -9.01
CA ASN A 27 6.00 12.15 -8.25
C ASN A 27 5.34 12.15 -6.86
N PRO A 28 6.01 11.61 -5.82
CA PRO A 28 5.49 11.58 -4.45
C PRO A 28 5.14 12.96 -3.88
N ALA A 29 5.80 14.02 -4.34
CA ALA A 29 5.54 15.39 -3.88
C ALA A 29 4.21 15.95 -4.40
N ALA A 30 3.65 15.39 -5.47
CA ALA A 30 2.32 15.75 -5.98
C ALA A 30 1.19 15.09 -5.18
N LEU A 31 1.46 14.00 -4.45
CA LEU A 31 0.46 13.25 -3.70
C LEU A 31 0.44 13.66 -2.22
N ARG A 32 -0.17 14.82 -1.97
CA ARG A 32 -0.26 15.47 -0.64
C ARG A 32 -1.70 15.82 -0.24
N GLU A 33 -2.68 15.13 -0.81
CA GLU A 33 -4.08 15.34 -0.46
C GLU A 33 -4.29 14.99 1.02
N GLN A 34 -4.95 15.88 1.76
CA GLN A 34 -5.36 15.57 3.12
C GLN A 34 -6.49 14.54 3.06
N ALA A 35 -6.36 13.44 3.80
CA ALA A 35 -7.41 12.43 3.86
C ALA A 35 -8.65 12.95 4.62
N PRO A 36 -9.81 12.30 4.44
CA PRO A 36 -10.94 12.44 5.36
C PRO A 36 -10.52 12.10 6.80
N ALA A 37 -11.28 12.60 7.80
CA ALA A 37 -11.00 12.33 9.21
C ALA A 37 -10.90 10.83 9.51
N THR A 38 -11.80 10.05 8.89
CA THR A 38 -11.77 8.59 8.85
C THR A 38 -12.08 8.11 7.43
N TYR A 39 -11.51 6.98 7.05
CA TYR A 39 -11.83 6.32 5.79
C TYR A 39 -11.55 4.82 5.88
N LYS A 40 -12.07 4.06 4.92
CA LYS A 40 -11.82 2.62 4.82
C LYS A 40 -11.00 2.31 3.58
N ALA A 41 -10.02 1.45 3.73
CA ALA A 41 -9.22 0.92 2.63
C ALA A 41 -9.47 -0.59 2.52
N ARG A 42 -10.04 -0.99 1.39
CA ARG A 42 -10.29 -2.39 1.03
C ARG A 42 -9.08 -2.94 0.29
N PHE A 43 -8.61 -4.11 0.71
CA PHE A 43 -7.54 -4.85 0.06
C PHE A 43 -8.09 -6.19 -0.42
N ASP A 44 -8.14 -6.37 -1.74
CA ASP A 44 -8.39 -7.66 -2.38
C ASP A 44 -7.05 -8.35 -2.61
N THR A 45 -6.85 -9.53 -2.02
CA THR A 45 -5.56 -10.24 -2.04
C THR A 45 -5.66 -11.62 -2.70
N SER A 46 -4.53 -12.32 -2.82
CA SER A 46 -4.49 -13.74 -3.18
C SER A 46 -5.18 -14.68 -2.16
N LYS A 47 -5.43 -14.22 -0.93
CA LYS A 47 -6.04 -15.02 0.16
C LYS A 47 -7.48 -14.63 0.50
N GLY A 48 -8.02 -13.60 -0.15
CA GLY A 48 -9.33 -13.03 0.14
C GLY A 48 -9.25 -11.54 0.39
N THR A 49 -10.31 -10.96 0.94
CA THR A 49 -10.42 -9.52 1.18
C THR A 49 -10.26 -9.21 2.66
N PHE A 50 -9.55 -8.13 2.99
CA PHE A 50 -9.65 -7.47 4.28
C PHE A 50 -9.88 -5.97 4.13
N VAL A 51 -10.41 -5.33 5.18
CA VAL A 51 -10.70 -3.89 5.21
C VAL A 51 -10.03 -3.27 6.43
N ILE A 52 -9.31 -2.18 6.19
CA ILE A 52 -8.68 -1.34 7.22
C ILE A 52 -9.52 -0.08 7.40
N GLU A 53 -9.89 0.24 8.63
CA GLU A 53 -10.36 1.57 9.02
C GLU A 53 -9.16 2.41 9.44
N VAL A 54 -9.02 3.58 8.84
CA VAL A 54 -7.96 4.55 9.13
C VAL A 54 -8.57 5.78 9.77
N THR A 55 -7.86 6.36 10.73
CA THR A 55 -8.26 7.63 11.37
C THR A 55 -7.08 8.58 11.48
N ARG A 56 -7.29 9.81 11.00
CA ARG A 56 -6.29 10.90 11.11
C ARG A 56 -6.06 11.33 12.55
N ALA A 57 -7.01 11.07 13.45
CA ALA A 57 -6.88 11.47 14.85
C ALA A 57 -5.69 10.79 15.55
N TRP A 58 -5.35 9.56 15.13
CA TRP A 58 -4.26 8.78 15.72
C TRP A 58 -2.90 9.20 15.18
N ALA A 59 -2.76 9.28 13.85
CA ALA A 59 -1.51 9.58 13.16
C ALA A 59 -1.82 10.25 11.81
N PRO A 60 -1.97 11.58 11.76
CA PRO A 60 -2.43 12.29 10.56
C PRO A 60 -1.46 12.20 9.38
N ASN A 61 -0.14 12.26 9.60
CA ASN A 61 0.82 12.17 8.50
C ASN A 61 0.80 10.79 7.85
N GLY A 62 0.75 9.73 8.68
CA GLY A 62 0.62 8.35 8.21
C GLY A 62 -0.72 8.09 7.50
N ALA A 63 -1.82 8.61 8.06
CA ALA A 63 -3.15 8.48 7.47
C ALA A 63 -3.25 9.20 6.12
N ASP A 64 -2.72 10.42 6.00
CA ASP A 64 -2.73 11.18 4.74
C ASP A 64 -1.85 10.49 3.69
N ARG A 65 -0.66 10.01 4.07
CA ARG A 65 0.21 9.23 3.17
C ARG A 65 -0.50 7.96 2.67
N PHE A 66 -1.08 7.19 3.57
CA PHE A 66 -1.71 5.91 3.22
C PHE A 66 -2.90 6.12 2.27
N PHE A 67 -3.70 7.16 2.50
CA PHE A 67 -4.83 7.52 1.65
C PHE A 67 -4.38 7.79 0.22
N ASN A 68 -3.36 8.64 0.05
CA ASN A 68 -2.82 8.98 -1.27
C ASN A 68 -2.24 7.75 -1.98
N LEU A 69 -1.52 6.89 -1.27
CA LEU A 69 -0.95 5.66 -1.84
C LEU A 69 -2.04 4.69 -2.32
N VAL A 70 -3.06 4.44 -1.50
CA VAL A 70 -4.19 3.56 -1.88
C VAL A 70 -4.98 4.17 -3.03
N LYS A 71 -5.36 5.45 -2.95
CA LYS A 71 -6.15 6.14 -3.97
C LYS A 71 -5.50 6.12 -5.35
N ASN A 72 -4.17 6.13 -5.41
CA ASN A 72 -3.39 6.14 -6.65
C ASN A 72 -2.86 4.76 -7.04
N GLY A 73 -3.34 3.66 -6.42
CA GLY A 73 -3.01 2.29 -6.83
C GLY A 73 -1.59 1.84 -6.47
N PHE A 74 -0.91 2.50 -5.52
CA PHE A 74 0.47 2.14 -5.14
C PHE A 74 0.60 0.70 -4.62
N TYR A 75 -0.42 0.22 -3.92
CA TYR A 75 -0.42 -1.12 -3.34
C TYR A 75 -0.90 -2.21 -4.29
N ASP A 76 -1.28 -1.88 -5.52
CA ASP A 76 -1.69 -2.88 -6.50
C ASP A 76 -0.49 -3.76 -6.89
N ASN A 77 -0.70 -5.08 -6.89
CA ASN A 77 0.33 -6.09 -7.09
C ASN A 77 1.49 -6.06 -6.09
N VAL A 78 1.39 -5.31 -4.98
CA VAL A 78 2.39 -5.34 -3.91
C VAL A 78 2.32 -6.67 -3.16
N ARG A 79 3.50 -7.19 -2.80
CA ARG A 79 3.67 -8.48 -2.12
C ARG A 79 3.89 -8.31 -0.62
N PHE A 80 3.39 -9.27 0.14
CA PHE A 80 3.66 -9.39 1.58
C PHE A 80 5.02 -10.04 1.78
N PHE A 81 6.07 -9.22 1.67
CA PHE A 81 7.44 -9.71 1.53
C PHE A 81 8.07 -10.20 2.84
N ARG A 82 7.46 -9.91 3.99
CA ARG A 82 7.94 -10.35 5.30
C ARG A 82 6.76 -10.65 6.20
N VAL A 83 6.58 -11.92 6.55
CA VAL A 83 5.46 -12.42 7.35
C VAL A 83 6.05 -13.21 8.51
N ILE A 84 5.96 -12.67 9.73
CA ILE A 84 6.47 -13.31 10.95
C ILE A 84 5.28 -13.72 11.81
N SER A 85 4.96 -15.02 11.83
CA SER A 85 3.83 -15.58 12.60
C SER A 85 3.83 -15.09 14.05
N GLY A 86 2.68 -14.62 14.52
CA GLY A 86 2.51 -14.11 15.88
C GLY A 86 3.04 -12.69 16.11
N PHE A 87 3.82 -12.12 15.18
CA PHE A 87 4.35 -10.76 15.28
C PHE A 87 3.64 -9.81 14.32
N MET A 88 3.96 -9.86 13.02
CA MET A 88 3.40 -8.95 12.01
C MET A 88 3.58 -9.44 10.58
N VAL A 89 2.83 -8.83 9.67
CA VAL A 89 3.05 -8.90 8.22
C VAL A 89 3.40 -7.52 7.68
N GLN A 90 4.50 -7.42 6.94
CA GLN A 90 5.01 -6.19 6.35
C GLN A 90 4.92 -6.23 4.81
N PHE A 91 4.54 -5.10 4.23
CA PHE A 91 4.41 -4.88 2.80
C PHE A 91 4.64 -3.39 2.47
N GLY A 92 4.44 -3.01 1.21
CA GLY A 92 4.52 -1.61 0.78
C GLY A 92 5.83 -1.21 0.09
N ILE A 93 6.55 -2.18 -0.48
CA ILE A 93 7.51 -1.89 -1.57
C ILE A 93 6.78 -2.13 -2.88
N ASN A 94 6.76 -1.13 -3.77
CA ASN A 94 6.06 -1.23 -5.06
C ASN A 94 6.75 -2.29 -5.96
N GLY A 95 5.94 -3.04 -6.70
CA GLY A 95 6.42 -4.10 -7.59
C GLY A 95 7.14 -3.59 -8.84
N ASP A 96 6.99 -2.32 -9.21
CA ASP A 96 7.74 -1.64 -10.26
C ASP A 96 8.96 -0.91 -9.66
N PRO A 97 10.19 -1.29 -10.02
CA PRO A 97 11.40 -0.61 -9.55
C PRO A 97 11.44 0.89 -9.81
N LYS A 98 10.85 1.36 -10.91
CA LYS A 98 10.83 2.79 -11.26
C LYS A 98 9.99 3.58 -10.26
N ILE A 99 8.85 3.03 -9.86
CA ILE A 99 7.99 3.63 -8.84
C ILE A 99 8.63 3.47 -7.46
N SER A 100 9.10 2.27 -7.11
CA SER A 100 9.80 2.01 -5.84
C SER A 100 10.95 3.02 -5.60
N ALA A 101 11.75 3.33 -6.63
CA ALA A 101 12.82 4.31 -6.56
C ALA A 101 12.35 5.74 -6.17
N GLN A 102 11.19 6.18 -6.66
CA GLN A 102 10.63 7.49 -6.30
C GLN A 102 10.19 7.54 -4.84
N TRP A 103 9.63 6.43 -4.34
CA TRP A 103 9.03 6.39 -3.00
C TRP A 103 10.01 6.02 -1.89
N ARG A 104 11.15 5.41 -2.21
CA ARG A 104 12.14 4.95 -1.23
C ARG A 104 12.67 6.06 -0.32
N GLU A 105 12.84 7.28 -0.84
CA GLU A 105 13.32 8.43 -0.06
C GLU A 105 12.22 9.48 0.20
N ALA A 106 10.97 9.19 -0.20
CA ALA A 106 9.83 10.10 -0.03
C ALA A 106 9.30 10.04 1.41
N ARG A 107 10.09 10.59 2.35
CA ARG A 107 9.83 10.51 3.78
C ARG A 107 8.64 11.36 4.21
N ILE A 108 8.00 10.95 5.31
CA ILE A 108 7.01 11.74 6.04
C ILE A 108 7.51 12.01 7.46
N PRO A 109 7.09 13.13 8.09
CA PRO A 109 7.35 13.38 9.50
C PRO A 109 6.72 12.30 10.38
N ASP A 110 7.31 12.10 11.56
CA ASP A 110 6.78 11.16 12.55
C ASP A 110 5.50 11.70 13.21
N ASP A 111 4.50 10.82 13.33
CA ASP A 111 3.34 11.06 14.19
C ASP A 111 3.64 10.60 15.63
N PRO A 112 3.10 11.26 16.67
CA PRO A 112 3.20 10.76 18.03
C PRO A 112 2.41 9.47 18.21
N VAL A 113 2.87 8.61 19.12
CA VAL A 113 2.14 7.37 19.46
C VAL A 113 0.94 7.72 20.32
N LYS A 114 -0.27 7.64 19.74
CA LYS A 114 -1.55 7.86 20.44
C LYS A 114 -2.35 6.58 20.71
N GLN A 115 -1.92 5.46 20.14
CA GLN A 115 -2.54 4.15 20.30
C GLN A 115 -1.45 3.10 20.43
N SER A 116 -1.74 2.03 21.17
CA SER A 116 -0.82 0.89 21.30
C SER A 116 -0.89 0.00 20.06
N ASN A 117 0.22 -0.65 19.71
CA ASN A 117 0.31 -1.61 18.60
C ASN A 117 -0.40 -2.93 18.92
N GLN A 118 -1.74 -2.92 18.92
CA GLN A 118 -2.57 -4.09 19.17
C GLN A 118 -2.73 -4.98 17.93
N ARG A 119 -3.21 -6.21 18.11
CA ARG A 119 -3.57 -7.10 17.00
C ARG A 119 -4.48 -6.39 15.98
N GLY A 120 -4.14 -6.56 14.70
CA GLY A 120 -4.85 -5.96 13.56
C GLY A 120 -4.54 -4.49 13.33
N TYR A 121 -3.77 -3.82 14.19
CA TYR A 121 -3.42 -2.42 13.98
C TYR A 121 -2.33 -2.29 12.93
N ILE A 122 -2.42 -1.25 12.11
CA ILE A 122 -1.47 -0.95 11.04
C ILE A 122 -0.61 0.28 11.37
N THR A 123 0.67 0.18 11.08
CA THR A 123 1.66 1.25 11.31
C THR A 123 2.74 1.24 10.23
N TYR A 124 3.46 2.34 10.08
CA TYR A 124 4.57 2.44 9.12
C TYR A 124 5.83 1.78 9.68
N ALA A 125 6.53 1.03 8.82
CA ALA A 125 7.89 0.59 9.09
C ALA A 125 8.87 1.78 9.03
N MET A 126 9.99 1.68 9.76
CA MET A 126 11.02 2.71 9.82
C MET A 126 12.39 2.12 10.11
N ALA A 127 13.44 2.86 9.74
CA ALA A 127 14.84 2.59 10.09
C ALA A 127 15.38 3.56 11.16
N GLY A 128 14.49 4.30 11.82
CA GLY A 128 14.80 5.34 12.80
C GLY A 128 13.85 6.55 12.67
N PRO A 129 14.03 7.59 13.50
CA PRO A 129 13.19 8.78 13.46
C PRO A 129 13.14 9.43 12.07
N ASN A 130 11.95 9.84 11.64
CA ASN A 130 11.68 10.53 10.37
C ASN A 130 12.15 9.76 9.11
N THR A 131 12.04 8.42 9.12
CA THR A 131 12.42 7.57 7.97
C THR A 131 11.26 6.82 7.32
N ARG A 132 10.02 7.09 7.75
CA ARG A 132 8.81 6.46 7.21
C ARG A 132 8.54 6.91 5.78
N THR A 133 8.18 5.97 4.91
CA THR A 133 7.94 6.25 3.48
C THR A 133 6.62 5.64 3.00
N SER A 134 6.63 4.39 2.58
CA SER A 134 5.50 3.67 1.98
C SER A 134 5.28 2.27 2.58
N GLN A 135 6.28 1.73 3.29
CA GLN A 135 6.19 0.42 3.90
C GLN A 135 5.37 0.46 5.18
N VAL A 136 4.47 -0.49 5.32
CA VAL A 136 3.55 -0.63 6.46
C VAL A 136 3.54 -2.08 6.93
N PHE A 137 3.13 -2.29 8.18
CA PHE A 137 2.86 -3.63 8.69
C PHE A 137 1.59 -3.68 9.50
N ILE A 138 0.95 -4.86 9.49
CA ILE A 138 -0.23 -5.19 10.30
C ILE A 138 0.23 -6.15 11.39
N ASN A 139 -0.14 -5.85 12.63
CA ASN A 139 0.19 -6.67 13.79
C ASN A 139 -0.65 -7.96 13.84
N PHE A 140 -0.02 -9.12 14.05
CA PHE A 140 -0.72 -10.38 14.31
C PHE A 140 -1.07 -10.58 15.79
N GLY A 141 -0.42 -9.86 16.68
CA GLY A 141 -0.64 -9.90 18.12
C GLY A 141 -0.42 -8.52 18.76
N ASP A 142 -0.48 -8.46 20.08
CA ASP A 142 -0.22 -7.22 20.82
C ASP A 142 1.28 -6.99 20.97
N ASN A 143 1.77 -5.92 20.34
CA ASN A 143 3.18 -5.57 20.23
C ASN A 143 3.49 -4.24 20.93
N ALA A 144 2.97 -4.03 22.14
CA ALA A 144 3.12 -2.76 22.90
C ALA A 144 4.59 -2.31 23.11
N GLY A 145 5.56 -3.21 22.98
CA GLY A 145 6.98 -2.85 22.98
C GLY A 145 7.41 -1.93 21.83
N LEU A 146 6.63 -1.87 20.75
CA LEU A 146 6.84 -0.97 19.61
C LEU A 146 6.43 0.48 19.93
N ASP A 147 5.57 0.69 20.92
CA ASP A 147 5.06 2.02 21.27
C ASP A 147 6.22 2.92 21.76
N ARG A 148 7.09 2.39 22.62
CA ARG A 148 8.27 3.12 23.13
C ARG A 148 9.33 3.37 22.06
N GLN A 149 9.27 2.64 20.95
CA GLN A 149 10.15 2.84 19.80
C GLN A 149 9.58 3.89 18.84
N GLY A 150 8.36 4.39 19.08
CA GLY A 150 7.74 5.42 18.29
C GLY A 150 6.93 4.90 17.10
N PHE A 151 6.57 3.61 17.05
CA PHE A 151 5.66 3.09 16.01
C PHE A 151 4.22 3.53 16.28
N SER A 152 3.74 4.49 15.50
CA SER A 152 2.43 5.12 15.71
C SER A 152 1.36 4.51 14.79
N PRO A 153 0.42 3.70 15.32
CA PRO A 153 -0.67 3.16 14.53
C PRO A 153 -1.55 4.26 13.97
N PHE A 154 -1.98 4.09 12.72
CA PHE A 154 -2.89 5.03 12.04
C PHE A 154 -4.25 4.41 11.71
N GLY A 155 -4.42 3.11 11.90
CA GLY A 155 -5.66 2.40 11.63
C GLY A 155 -5.65 0.97 12.14
N ARG A 156 -6.71 0.23 11.82
CA ARG A 156 -6.90 -1.17 12.22
C ARG A 156 -7.71 -1.95 11.19
N VAL A 157 -7.45 -3.25 11.10
CA VAL A 157 -8.30 -4.18 10.35
C VAL A 157 -9.66 -4.29 11.05
N ILE A 158 -10.74 -4.00 10.34
CA ILE A 158 -12.12 -4.08 10.84
C ILE A 158 -12.90 -5.27 10.25
N SER A 159 -12.39 -5.87 9.17
CA SER A 159 -12.97 -7.04 8.51
C SER A 159 -11.86 -7.82 7.81
N GLY A 160 -11.97 -9.16 7.83
CA GLY A 160 -11.00 -10.05 7.16
C GLY A 160 -9.68 -10.24 7.91
N MET A 161 -9.65 -10.12 9.24
CA MET A 161 -8.43 -10.44 10.00
C MET A 161 -8.01 -11.91 9.82
N ASP A 162 -8.97 -12.82 9.65
CA ASP A 162 -8.71 -14.24 9.33
C ASP A 162 -8.05 -14.41 7.94
N VAL A 163 -8.29 -13.49 7.00
CA VAL A 163 -7.61 -13.45 5.71
C VAL A 163 -6.15 -13.02 5.91
N VAL A 164 -5.91 -12.00 6.75
CA VAL A 164 -4.55 -11.55 7.08
C VAL A 164 -3.77 -12.68 7.77
N ASP A 165 -4.38 -13.42 8.70
CA ASP A 165 -3.75 -14.56 9.38
C ASP A 165 -3.38 -15.72 8.42
N LYS A 166 -4.04 -15.83 7.26
CA LYS A 166 -3.77 -16.88 6.24
C LYS A 166 -2.64 -16.53 5.27
N LEU A 167 -2.03 -15.35 5.40
CA LEU A 167 -0.91 -14.94 4.55
C LEU A 167 0.30 -15.86 4.74
N ASN A 168 0.96 -16.21 3.64
CA ASN A 168 2.02 -17.21 3.62
C ASN A 168 3.26 -16.75 4.41
N ALA A 169 3.54 -17.44 5.52
CA ALA A 169 4.68 -17.19 6.41
C ALA A 169 5.93 -18.03 6.09
N GLU A 170 5.92 -18.86 5.04
CA GLU A 170 7.01 -19.79 4.66
C GLU A 170 8.40 -19.12 4.61
N TYR A 171 8.45 -17.88 4.13
CA TYR A 171 9.69 -17.14 3.91
C TYR A 171 10.18 -16.38 5.15
N GLY A 172 9.29 -16.04 6.08
CA GLY A 172 9.65 -15.42 7.36
C GLY A 172 10.37 -14.07 7.25
N GLU A 173 11.51 -13.97 7.93
CA GLU A 173 12.37 -12.79 7.99
C GLU A 173 13.17 -12.60 6.69
N GLY A 174 13.41 -11.34 6.29
CA GLY A 174 14.19 -11.01 5.10
C GLY A 174 15.69 -11.30 5.24
N ALA A 175 16.37 -11.43 4.11
CA ALA A 175 17.83 -11.56 4.07
C ALA A 175 18.54 -10.32 4.64
N PRO A 176 19.76 -10.47 5.20
CA PRO A 176 20.49 -11.72 5.41
C PRO A 176 20.10 -12.47 6.70
N ARG A 177 19.18 -11.92 7.50
CA ARG A 177 18.82 -12.48 8.82
C ARG A 177 17.89 -13.68 8.74
N GLY A 178 17.13 -13.80 7.65
CA GLY A 178 16.24 -14.93 7.40
C GLY A 178 16.29 -15.42 5.96
N ARG A 179 15.30 -16.26 5.62
CA ARG A 179 15.19 -16.91 4.30
C ARG A 179 14.32 -16.13 3.31
N GLY A 180 13.72 -15.03 3.75
CA GLY A 180 12.89 -14.17 2.94
C GLY A 180 13.69 -13.26 2.01
N PRO A 181 13.00 -12.46 1.21
CA PRO A 181 13.62 -11.62 0.20
C PRO A 181 14.56 -10.57 0.80
N ASP A 182 15.60 -10.24 0.04
CA ASP A 182 16.40 -9.04 0.27
C ASP A 182 15.61 -7.81 -0.16
N GLN A 183 15.39 -6.87 0.77
CA GLN A 183 14.58 -5.69 0.48
C GLN A 183 15.25 -4.74 -0.52
N GLY A 184 16.58 -4.68 -0.57
CA GLY A 184 17.31 -3.87 -1.55
C GLY A 184 17.12 -4.42 -2.96
N ARG A 185 17.23 -5.73 -3.14
CA ARG A 185 16.90 -6.41 -4.40
C ARG A 185 15.44 -6.22 -4.78
N LEU A 186 14.52 -6.34 -3.83
CA LEU A 186 13.10 -6.05 -4.09
C LEU A 186 12.90 -4.60 -4.59
N GLN A 187 13.58 -3.62 -4.02
CA GLN A 187 13.48 -2.24 -4.50
C GLN A 187 14.05 -2.05 -5.91
N MET A 188 15.11 -2.79 -6.29
CA MET A 188 15.81 -2.65 -7.58
C MET A 188 15.23 -3.51 -8.71
N GLU A 189 14.80 -4.72 -8.40
CA GLU A 189 14.32 -5.73 -9.35
C GLU A 189 12.79 -5.89 -9.32
N GLY A 190 12.12 -5.44 -8.25
CA GLY A 190 10.68 -5.43 -8.15
C GLY A 190 10.05 -6.82 -8.06
N ASN A 191 8.84 -6.94 -8.59
CA ASN A 191 8.08 -8.19 -8.55
C ASN A 191 8.71 -9.33 -9.38
N ALA A 192 9.55 -9.02 -10.36
CA ALA A 192 10.25 -10.04 -11.15
C ALA A 192 11.18 -10.89 -10.25
N TYR A 193 11.88 -10.25 -9.32
CA TYR A 193 12.69 -10.93 -8.30
C TYR A 193 11.83 -11.86 -7.43
N LEU A 194 10.72 -11.34 -6.89
CA LEU A 194 9.85 -12.12 -6.01
C LEU A 194 9.14 -13.27 -6.74
N GLN A 195 8.76 -13.09 -8.00
CA GLN A 195 8.14 -14.17 -8.77
C GLN A 195 9.11 -15.30 -9.07
N ARG A 196 10.37 -14.97 -9.38
CA ARG A 196 11.42 -15.95 -9.68
C ARG A 196 11.84 -16.73 -8.44
N ASP A 197 12.08 -16.04 -7.32
CA ASP A 197 12.75 -16.63 -6.15
C ASP A 197 11.76 -16.96 -5.01
N PHE A 198 10.56 -16.36 -5.01
CA PHE A 198 9.55 -16.43 -3.94
C PHE A 198 8.12 -16.61 -4.49
N GLY A 199 7.95 -17.49 -5.48
CA GLY A 199 6.71 -17.61 -6.27
C GLY A 199 5.42 -17.90 -5.48
N ARG A 200 5.51 -18.40 -4.24
CA ARG A 200 4.35 -18.69 -3.36
C ARG A 200 3.96 -17.53 -2.46
N MET A 201 4.59 -16.37 -2.62
CA MET A 201 4.31 -15.19 -1.81
C MET A 201 2.95 -14.60 -2.16
N ASP A 202 2.18 -14.26 -1.13
CA ASP A 202 0.89 -13.62 -1.28
C ASP A 202 1.02 -12.15 -1.69
N PHE A 203 -0.01 -11.64 -2.34
CA PHE A 203 -0.01 -10.30 -2.91
C PHE A 203 -1.38 -9.65 -2.88
N VAL A 204 -1.37 -8.33 -2.92
CA VAL A 204 -2.54 -7.48 -3.14
C VAL A 204 -2.86 -7.50 -4.62
N ARG A 205 -4.07 -7.95 -4.98
CA ARG A 205 -4.60 -7.81 -6.35
C ARG A 205 -4.99 -6.36 -6.61
N LYS A 206 -5.67 -5.74 -5.64
CA LYS A 206 -6.09 -4.34 -5.71
C LYS A 206 -6.30 -3.75 -4.32
N ALA A 207 -5.94 -2.49 -4.14
CA ALA A 207 -6.31 -1.70 -2.97
C ALA A 207 -7.17 -0.49 -3.38
N THR A 208 -8.25 -0.22 -2.66
CA THR A 208 -9.15 0.90 -2.96
C THR A 208 -9.66 1.57 -1.70
N ILE A 209 -9.91 2.88 -1.79
CA ILE A 209 -10.68 3.60 -0.77
C ILE A 209 -12.17 3.29 -0.97
N GLU A 210 -12.84 2.80 0.06
CA GLU A 210 -14.31 2.62 0.03
C GLU A 210 -14.99 3.98 0.10
N ARG A 211 -16.05 4.15 -0.70
CA ARG A 211 -16.86 5.37 -0.74
C ARG A 211 -17.97 5.33 0.30
#